data_AF-A0A945Z1T5-F1
#
_entry.id   AF-A0A945Z1T5-F1
#
_cell.length_a   1.000
_cell.length_b   1.000
_cell.length_c   1.000
_cell.angle_alpha   90.00
_cell.angle_beta   90.00
_cell.angle_gamma   90.00
#
_symmetry.space_group_name_H-M   'P 1'
#
loop_
_entity.id
_entity.type
_entity.pdbx_description
1 polymer ?
#
loop_
_entity_poly.entity_id
_entity_poly.type
_entity_poly.pdbx_seq_one_letter_code
_entity_poly.pdbx_strand_id
1 'polypeptide(L)'
;MKENEEMFSYDKSKLKNVSYRFVFSIGLGTILFFFSLGVYSASKVIIAEYPETKEYIASKLTKKVVIVNEPVIEEVEPSGNSGELEENTTIYDQVGNFSAYNTVEGQTDSSPFTTADGTDTRIYKECIVAHNDLPLGTVIDIKGIGECTVKDRMNKRYNGMQKFDICMRMDLKGAKLFGRKDIKYLIK
;
A
#
# COMPACT_ATOMS: atom_id res chain seq x y z
N MET A 1 40.89 0.45 78.95
CA MET A 1 40.57 -0.98 78.86
C MET A 1 39.17 -1.07 78.24
N LYS A 2 39.05 -1.75 77.08
CA LYS A 2 37.89 -1.88 76.17
C LYS A 2 37.68 -0.62 75.30
N GLU A 3 38.00 -0.54 74.01
CA GLU A 3 38.04 -1.51 72.90
C GLU A 3 36.75 -2.32 72.70
N ASN A 4 36.18 -2.15 71.50
CA ASN A 4 35.22 -3.00 70.78
C ASN A 4 33.72 -2.63 70.86
N GLU A 5 33.33 -1.58 70.12
CA GLU A 5 31.99 -1.45 69.54
C GLU A 5 32.06 -0.96 68.08
N GLU A 6 32.93 -1.54 67.25
CA GLU A 6 32.75 -1.50 65.80
C GLU A 6 32.19 -2.83 65.34
N MET A 7 30.85 -2.97 65.37
CA MET A 7 30.20 -4.10 64.71
C MET A 7 28.97 -3.62 63.95
N PHE A 8 29.13 -3.57 62.63
CA PHE A 8 28.07 -3.68 61.62
C PHE A 8 26.93 -2.64 61.68
N SER A 9 27.25 -1.38 61.36
CA SER A 9 26.23 -0.49 60.79
C SER A 9 26.00 -0.86 59.32
N TYR A 10 25.10 -1.83 59.09
CA TYR A 10 24.62 -2.17 57.75
C TYR A 10 23.63 -1.12 57.27
N ASP A 11 24.00 -0.39 56.22
CA ASP A 11 23.20 0.68 55.64
C ASP A 11 21.96 0.13 54.90
N LYS A 12 20.82 0.14 55.60
CA LYS A 12 19.49 -0.26 55.08
C LYS A 12 19.03 0.58 53.88
N SER A 13 19.64 1.74 53.60
CA SER A 13 19.25 2.60 52.47
C SER A 13 19.63 1.99 51.11
N LYS A 14 20.69 1.17 51.07
CA LYS A 14 21.11 0.46 49.85
C LYS A 14 20.16 -0.66 49.42
N LEU A 15 19.47 -1.33 50.35
CA LEU A 15 18.52 -2.40 50.02
C LEU A 15 17.23 -1.88 49.35
N LYS A 16 16.74 -0.69 49.74
CA LYS A 16 15.48 -0.13 49.21
C LYS A 16 15.57 0.25 47.73
N ASN A 17 16.75 0.66 47.26
CA ASN A 17 16.95 1.06 45.86
C ASN A 17 17.14 -0.14 44.91
N VAL A 18 17.62 -1.28 45.42
CA VAL A 18 17.75 -2.51 44.63
C VAL A 18 16.38 -3.16 44.39
N SER A 19 15.50 -3.17 45.41
CA SER A 19 14.17 -3.77 45.27
C SER A 19 13.27 -3.00 44.30
N TYR A 20 13.35 -1.67 44.27
CA TYR A 20 12.47 -0.86 43.41
C TYR A 20 12.79 -1.01 41.92
N ARG A 21 14.08 -1.03 41.56
CA ARG A 21 14.51 -1.21 40.16
C ARG A 21 14.19 -2.61 39.63
N PHE A 22 14.25 -3.62 40.49
CA PHE A 22 13.92 -5.00 40.13
C PHE A 22 12.40 -5.21 39.94
N VAL A 23 11.58 -4.66 40.83
CA VAL A 23 10.10 -4.74 40.74
C VAL A 23 9.57 -3.95 39.53
N PHE A 24 10.15 -2.79 39.20
CA PHE A 24 9.76 -2.01 38.02
C PHE A 24 10.08 -2.73 36.70
N SER A 25 11.21 -3.44 36.64
CA SER A 25 11.61 -4.20 35.44
C SER A 25 10.68 -5.38 35.15
N ILE A 26 10.21 -6.08 36.19
CA ILE A 26 9.28 -7.19 36.04
C ILE A 26 7.89 -6.68 35.62
N GLY A 27 7.42 -5.59 36.22
CA GLY A 27 6.11 -4.99 35.89
C GLY A 27 6.02 -4.45 34.46
N LEU A 28 7.08 -3.82 33.94
CA LEU A 28 7.08 -3.33 32.56
C LEU A 28 7.11 -4.50 31.55
N GLY A 29 7.88 -5.55 31.85
CA GLY A 29 7.97 -6.74 31.00
C GLY A 29 6.64 -7.48 30.87
N THR A 30 5.87 -7.62 31.95
CA THR A 30 4.56 -8.28 31.91
C THR A 30 3.52 -7.47 31.15
N ILE A 31 3.50 -6.14 31.31
CA ILE A 31 2.61 -5.25 30.54
C ILE A 31 2.90 -5.38 29.03
N LEU A 32 4.19 -5.36 28.64
CA LEU A 32 4.58 -5.54 27.24
C LEU A 32 4.22 -6.92 26.69
N PHE A 33 4.30 -7.97 27.52
CA PHE A 33 3.92 -9.34 27.14
C PHE A 33 2.41 -9.48 26.91
N PHE A 34 1.57 -8.90 27.76
CA PHE A 34 0.12 -8.92 27.55
C PHE A 34 -0.31 -8.01 26.39
N PHE A 35 0.39 -6.89 26.18
CA PHE A 35 0.12 -6.01 25.03
C PHE A 35 0.43 -6.72 23.69
N SER A 36 1.54 -7.47 23.61
CA SER A 36 1.89 -8.22 22.40
C SER A 36 0.91 -9.38 22.12
N LEU A 37 0.45 -10.09 23.16
CA LEU A 37 -0.59 -11.12 23.04
C LEU A 37 -1.94 -10.54 22.60
N GLY A 38 -2.31 -9.36 23.11
CA GLY A 38 -3.52 -8.64 22.71
C GLY A 38 -3.48 -8.23 21.24
N VAL A 39 -2.37 -7.64 20.80
CA VAL A 39 -2.15 -7.29 19.38
C VAL A 39 -2.22 -8.53 18.49
N TYR A 40 -1.55 -9.63 18.88
CA TYR A 40 -1.55 -10.88 18.12
C TYR A 40 -2.98 -11.45 17.93
N SER A 41 -3.75 -11.47 19.02
CA SER A 41 -5.14 -11.97 19.02
C SER A 41 -6.04 -11.12 18.10
N ALA A 42 -5.95 -9.79 18.21
CA ALA A 42 -6.72 -8.88 17.36
C ALA A 42 -6.35 -9.03 15.87
N SER A 43 -5.07 -9.20 15.53
CA SER A 43 -4.66 -9.44 14.15
C SER A 43 -5.21 -10.74 13.56
N LYS A 44 -5.38 -11.81 14.35
CA LYS A 44 -6.02 -13.04 13.86
C LYS A 44 -7.50 -12.86 13.55
N VAL A 45 -8.22 -12.09 14.37
CA VAL A 45 -9.65 -11.80 14.15
C VAL A 45 -9.84 -10.98 12.87
N ILE A 46 -9.04 -9.91 12.69
CA ILE A 46 -9.10 -9.07 11.48
C ILE A 46 -8.83 -9.89 10.21
N ILE A 47 -7.85 -10.80 10.25
CA ILE A 47 -7.51 -11.67 9.12
C ILE A 47 -8.59 -12.74 8.84
N ALA A 48 -9.37 -13.14 9.85
CA ALA A 48 -10.45 -14.11 9.71
C ALA A 48 -11.74 -13.46 9.20
N GLU A 49 -12.03 -12.22 9.61
CA GLU A 49 -13.26 -11.50 9.29
C GLU A 49 -13.24 -10.85 7.89
N TYR A 50 -12.06 -10.64 7.31
CA TYR A 50 -11.90 -10.08 5.95
C TYR A 50 -11.11 -11.02 5.03
N PRO A 51 -11.72 -12.07 4.47
CA PRO A 51 -11.02 -13.03 3.61
C PRO A 51 -10.42 -12.41 2.34
N GLU A 52 -11.00 -11.32 1.83
CA GLU A 52 -10.45 -10.56 0.69
C GLU A 52 -9.05 -9.98 0.98
N THR A 53 -8.69 -9.75 2.25
CA THR A 53 -7.36 -9.26 2.62
C THR A 53 -6.28 -10.33 2.46
N LYS A 54 -6.62 -11.62 2.61
CA LYS A 54 -5.66 -12.71 2.36
C LYS A 54 -5.32 -12.80 0.89
N GLU A 55 -6.31 -12.66 0.01
CA GLU A 55 -6.11 -12.69 -1.45
C GLU A 55 -5.40 -11.41 -1.94
N TYR A 56 -5.69 -10.25 -1.35
CA TYR A 56 -4.98 -9.01 -1.59
C TYR A 56 -3.50 -9.07 -1.13
N ILE A 57 -3.23 -9.63 0.06
CA ILE A 57 -1.85 -9.80 0.55
C ILE A 57 -1.12 -10.88 -0.26
N ALA A 58 -1.78 -12.01 -0.56
CA ALA A 58 -1.23 -13.07 -1.37
C ALA A 58 -0.87 -12.56 -2.78
N SER A 59 -1.76 -11.81 -3.45
CA SER A 59 -1.48 -11.24 -4.77
C SER A 59 -0.35 -10.22 -4.76
N LYS A 60 -0.19 -9.44 -3.67
CA LYS A 60 0.94 -8.50 -3.52
C LYS A 60 2.26 -9.19 -3.20
N LEU A 61 2.23 -10.30 -2.45
CA LEU A 61 3.40 -11.12 -2.16
C LEU A 61 3.80 -11.98 -3.35
N THR A 62 2.88 -12.62 -4.07
CA THR A 62 3.19 -13.39 -5.29
C THR A 62 3.71 -12.48 -6.40
N LYS A 63 3.19 -11.25 -6.53
CA LYS A 63 3.73 -10.25 -7.47
C LYS A 63 5.13 -9.73 -7.08
N LYS A 64 5.50 -9.82 -5.80
CA LYS A 64 6.85 -9.46 -5.30
C LYS A 64 7.82 -10.65 -5.27
N VAL A 65 7.31 -11.88 -5.23
CA VAL A 65 8.06 -13.16 -5.21
C VAL A 65 8.01 -13.83 -6.59
N VAL A 66 7.91 -13.05 -7.67
CA VAL A 66 8.39 -13.55 -8.97
C VAL A 66 9.88 -13.76 -8.81
N ILE A 67 10.22 -15.04 -8.72
CA ILE A 67 11.46 -15.60 -8.24
C ILE A 67 12.58 -15.12 -9.15
N VAL A 68 13.53 -14.38 -8.60
CA VAL A 68 14.88 -14.31 -9.17
C VAL A 68 15.46 -15.70 -8.91
N ASN A 69 15.29 -16.61 -9.87
CA ASN A 69 15.97 -17.89 -9.83
C ASN A 69 17.46 -17.57 -9.88
N GLU A 70 18.16 -17.79 -8.76
CA GLU A 70 19.61 -17.86 -8.75
C GLU A 70 19.98 -19.06 -9.65
N PRO A 71 20.76 -18.87 -10.73
CA PRO A 71 20.97 -19.93 -11.69
C PRO A 71 21.86 -21.01 -11.08
N VAL A 72 21.27 -22.19 -10.84
CA VAL A 72 22.03 -23.44 -10.71
C VAL A 72 22.58 -23.74 -12.10
N ILE A 73 23.90 -23.62 -12.23
CA ILE A 73 24.63 -23.96 -13.46
C ILE A 73 24.70 -25.48 -13.51
N GLU A 74 23.94 -26.08 -14.41
CA GLU A 74 24.17 -27.45 -14.88
C GLU A 74 24.64 -27.34 -16.34
N GLU A 75 25.87 -27.77 -16.60
CA GLU A 75 26.49 -27.76 -17.92
C GLU A 75 25.77 -28.77 -18.83
N VAL A 76 25.02 -28.27 -19.82
CA VAL A 76 24.50 -29.10 -20.91
C VAL A 76 24.76 -28.40 -22.25
N GLU A 77 25.39 -29.17 -23.13
CA GLU A 77 26.00 -28.90 -24.44
C GLU A 77 25.16 -28.06 -25.44
N PRO A 78 25.81 -27.32 -26.37
CA PRO A 78 25.15 -26.33 -27.22
C PRO A 78 24.49 -26.99 -28.44
N SER A 79 23.15 -27.04 -28.45
CA SER A 79 22.35 -27.32 -29.65
C SER A 79 21.59 -26.06 -30.04
N GLY A 80 21.98 -25.51 -31.18
CA GLY A 80 21.54 -24.21 -31.66
C GLY A 80 20.04 -24.09 -31.88
N ASN A 81 19.45 -23.10 -31.23
CA ASN A 81 18.39 -22.27 -31.79
C ASN A 81 18.41 -20.92 -31.06
N SER A 82 19.01 -19.89 -31.65
CA SER A 82 19.01 -18.53 -31.12
C SER A 82 17.65 -17.88 -31.41
N GLY A 83 16.62 -18.35 -30.71
CA GLY A 83 15.40 -17.59 -30.51
C GLY A 83 15.65 -16.61 -29.37
N GLU A 84 16.04 -15.39 -29.72
CA GLU A 84 16.08 -14.26 -28.80
C GLU A 84 14.67 -14.08 -28.22
N LEU A 85 14.49 -14.42 -26.94
CA LEU A 85 13.27 -14.10 -26.21
C LEU A 85 13.25 -12.58 -26.06
N GLU A 86 12.62 -11.89 -27.00
CA GLU A 86 12.35 -10.46 -26.89
C GLU A 86 11.55 -10.21 -25.62
N GLU A 87 12.25 -9.73 -24.59
CA GLU A 87 11.64 -9.14 -23.42
C GLU A 87 10.85 -7.92 -23.91
N ASN A 88 9.54 -8.07 -24.08
CA ASN A 88 8.61 -7.01 -24.45
C ASN A 88 8.65 -5.92 -23.36
N THR A 89 9.64 -5.05 -23.48
CA THR A 89 9.88 -3.94 -22.57
C THR A 89 8.79 -2.93 -22.88
N THR A 90 7.73 -2.93 -22.09
CA THR A 90 6.68 -1.93 -22.20
C THR A 90 7.29 -0.54 -21.95
N ILE A 91 7.45 0.24 -23.01
CA ILE A 91 8.02 1.59 -22.95
C ILE A 91 6.90 2.56 -22.60
N TYR A 92 6.93 3.10 -21.39
CA TYR A 92 6.12 4.26 -21.04
C TYR A 92 6.78 5.53 -21.57
N ASP A 93 6.10 6.22 -22.48
CA ASP A 93 6.63 7.35 -23.24
C ASP A 93 6.21 8.72 -22.68
N GLN A 94 5.13 8.77 -21.89
CA GLN A 94 4.53 9.99 -21.38
C GLN A 94 4.57 10.07 -19.86
N VAL A 95 4.49 11.29 -19.33
CA VAL A 95 4.35 11.58 -17.90
C VAL A 95 3.14 12.48 -17.70
N GLY A 96 2.19 12.03 -16.89
CA GLY A 96 0.99 12.77 -16.54
C GLY A 96 0.95 13.10 -15.06
N ASN A 97 0.23 14.16 -14.68
CA ASN A 97 -0.06 14.50 -13.29
C ASN A 97 -1.36 13.78 -12.88
N PHE A 98 -1.25 12.75 -12.05
CA PHE A 98 -2.37 11.93 -11.61
C PHE A 98 -2.85 12.33 -10.22
N SER A 99 -4.17 12.46 -10.09
CA SER A 99 -4.89 12.51 -8.82
C SER A 99 -5.92 11.38 -8.73
N ALA A 100 -6.68 11.35 -7.65
CA ALA A 100 -7.81 10.45 -7.51
C ALA A 100 -9.04 11.20 -6.95
N TYR A 101 -10.21 10.81 -7.43
CA TYR A 101 -11.51 11.29 -6.96
C TYR A 101 -12.39 10.13 -6.49
N ASN A 102 -13.49 10.45 -5.83
CA ASN A 102 -14.51 9.50 -5.39
C ASN A 102 -15.89 9.97 -5.81
N THR A 103 -16.84 9.04 -5.83
CA THR A 103 -18.23 9.24 -6.28
C THR A 103 -19.16 9.56 -5.10
N VAL A 104 -18.65 10.17 -4.03
CA VAL A 104 -19.49 10.57 -2.90
C VAL A 104 -20.21 11.87 -3.28
N GLU A 105 -21.53 11.91 -3.11
CA GLU A 105 -22.42 13.02 -3.52
C GLU A 105 -21.93 14.41 -3.07
N GLY A 106 -21.19 14.52 -1.96
CA GLY A 106 -20.61 15.78 -1.52
C GLY A 106 -19.46 16.33 -2.38
N GLN A 107 -19.07 15.64 -3.47
CA GLN A 107 -17.99 16.02 -4.39
C GLN A 107 -18.40 16.02 -5.87
N THR A 108 -19.63 15.61 -6.19
CA THR A 108 -20.16 15.49 -7.55
C THR A 108 -21.48 16.24 -7.66
N ASP A 109 -21.97 16.49 -8.87
CA ASP A 109 -23.32 17.02 -9.07
C ASP A 109 -24.40 15.93 -8.79
N SER A 110 -25.64 16.18 -9.23
CA SER A 110 -26.82 15.34 -9.02
C SER A 110 -26.73 13.90 -9.54
N SER A 111 -25.62 13.48 -10.15
CA SER A 111 -25.41 12.11 -10.65
C SER A 111 -24.01 11.57 -10.34
N PRO A 112 -23.68 11.34 -9.04
CA PRO A 112 -22.34 10.92 -8.57
C PRO A 112 -21.74 9.70 -9.26
N PHE A 113 -22.59 8.81 -9.76
CA PHE A 113 -22.18 7.50 -10.26
C PHE A 113 -22.10 7.41 -11.77
N THR A 114 -22.51 8.44 -12.51
CA THR A 114 -22.57 8.44 -13.97
C THR A 114 -21.42 9.25 -14.55
N THR A 115 -20.55 8.61 -15.31
CA THR A 115 -19.44 9.26 -16.00
C THR A 115 -19.91 10.00 -17.25
N ALA A 116 -19.03 10.83 -17.84
CA ALA A 116 -19.33 11.57 -19.08
C ALA A 116 -19.75 10.70 -20.28
N ASP A 117 -19.34 9.43 -20.35
CA ASP A 117 -19.80 8.49 -21.39
C ASP A 117 -21.09 7.72 -21.02
N GLY A 118 -21.71 8.02 -19.88
CA GLY A 118 -22.92 7.37 -19.38
C GLY A 118 -22.67 6.08 -18.59
N THR A 119 -21.42 5.68 -18.36
CA THR A 119 -21.09 4.48 -17.57
C THR A 119 -21.47 4.67 -16.10
N ASP A 120 -22.12 3.67 -15.50
CA ASP A 120 -22.35 3.61 -14.06
C ASP A 120 -21.14 2.99 -13.34
N THR A 121 -20.45 3.81 -12.56
CA THR A 121 -19.23 3.47 -11.81
C THR A 121 -19.43 2.36 -10.77
N ARG A 122 -20.67 2.04 -10.37
CA ARG A 122 -20.99 0.98 -9.40
C ARG A 122 -20.95 -0.41 -10.03
N ILE A 123 -21.37 -0.50 -11.29
CA ILE A 123 -21.43 -1.76 -12.05
C ILE A 123 -20.15 -1.99 -12.85
N TYR A 124 -19.53 -0.93 -13.39
CA TYR A 124 -18.31 -1.03 -14.17
C TYR A 124 -17.14 -1.42 -13.27
N LYS A 125 -16.43 -2.51 -13.61
CA LYS A 125 -15.43 -3.12 -12.74
C LYS A 125 -13.99 -2.71 -13.03
N GLU A 126 -13.68 -2.34 -14.26
CA GLU A 126 -12.34 -1.90 -14.65
C GLU A 126 -12.02 -0.50 -14.12
N CYS A 127 -10.75 -0.10 -14.23
CA CYS A 127 -10.30 1.21 -13.82
C CYS A 127 -10.86 2.31 -14.74
N ILE A 128 -11.38 3.37 -14.13
CA ILE A 128 -11.88 4.56 -14.82
C ILE A 128 -10.94 5.73 -14.52
N VAL A 129 -10.64 6.50 -15.56
CA VAL A 129 -9.91 7.76 -15.44
C VAL A 129 -10.67 8.90 -16.12
N ALA A 130 -10.62 10.07 -15.49
CA ALA A 130 -11.09 11.33 -16.06
C ALA A 130 -9.92 12.06 -16.71
N HIS A 131 -10.12 12.53 -17.94
CA HIS A 131 -9.14 13.34 -18.67
C HIS A 131 -9.86 14.14 -19.77
N ASN A 132 -9.41 15.35 -20.09
CA ASN A 132 -10.15 16.26 -20.97
C ASN A 132 -9.72 16.20 -22.44
N ASP A 133 -8.46 15.92 -22.72
CA ASP A 133 -7.90 16.08 -24.06
C ASP A 133 -7.88 14.76 -24.87
N LEU A 134 -8.00 13.60 -24.20
CA LEU A 134 -8.16 12.30 -24.84
C LEU A 134 -9.64 11.97 -25.11
N PRO A 135 -9.96 11.31 -26.23
CA PRO A 135 -11.29 10.78 -26.50
C PRO A 135 -11.83 9.88 -25.36
N LEU A 136 -13.15 9.85 -25.20
CA LEU A 136 -13.78 8.85 -24.35
C LEU A 136 -13.55 7.46 -24.96
N GLY A 137 -13.30 6.47 -24.12
CA GLY A 137 -12.95 5.10 -24.51
C GLY A 137 -11.47 4.85 -24.74
N THR A 138 -10.60 5.87 -24.71
CA THR A 138 -9.14 5.67 -24.79
C THR A 138 -8.66 4.83 -23.61
N VAL A 139 -7.88 3.79 -23.90
CA VAL A 139 -7.24 2.95 -22.89
C VAL A 139 -5.81 3.43 -22.67
N ILE A 140 -5.45 3.65 -21.41
CA ILE A 140 -4.09 4.00 -21.00
C ILE A 140 -3.57 2.96 -20.02
N ASP A 141 -2.31 2.56 -20.16
CA ASP A 141 -1.62 1.80 -19.12
C ASP A 141 -0.81 2.75 -18.25
N ILE A 142 -1.11 2.77 -16.96
CA ILE A 142 -0.48 3.66 -15.99
C ILE A 142 0.50 2.84 -15.16
N LYS A 143 1.78 3.23 -15.18
CA LYS A 143 2.85 2.49 -14.52
C LYS A 143 2.55 2.30 -13.03
N GLY A 144 2.44 1.03 -12.62
CA GLY A 144 2.19 0.64 -11.23
C GLY A 144 0.73 0.63 -10.80
N ILE A 145 -0.20 1.00 -11.68
CA ILE A 145 -1.65 0.93 -11.47
C ILE A 145 -2.26 -0.11 -12.43
N GLY A 146 -1.88 -0.07 -13.70
CA GLY A 146 -2.41 -0.92 -14.77
C GLY A 146 -3.30 -0.14 -15.74
N GLU A 147 -4.09 -0.88 -16.52
CA GLU A 147 -4.96 -0.32 -17.54
C GLU A 147 -6.16 0.42 -16.95
N CYS A 148 -6.42 1.61 -17.48
CA CYS A 148 -7.56 2.44 -17.15
C CYS A 148 -8.17 3.01 -18.42
N THR A 149 -9.50 3.12 -18.44
CA THR A 149 -10.25 3.64 -19.58
C THR A 149 -10.72 5.06 -19.30
N VAL A 150 -10.49 5.96 -20.25
CA VAL A 150 -10.99 7.34 -20.19
C VAL A 150 -12.50 7.33 -20.36
N LYS A 151 -13.26 7.41 -19.27
CA LYS A 151 -14.73 7.38 -19.31
C LYS A 151 -15.37 8.67 -18.81
N ASP A 152 -14.58 9.54 -18.21
CA ASP A 152 -15.08 10.73 -17.55
C ASP A 152 -14.30 12.00 -17.91
N ARG A 153 -14.83 13.16 -17.51
CA ARG A 153 -14.24 14.48 -17.78
C ARG A 153 -13.96 15.24 -16.49
N MET A 154 -12.88 16.02 -16.54
CA MET A 154 -12.50 16.95 -15.48
C MET A 154 -13.10 18.34 -15.76
N ASN A 155 -13.09 19.21 -14.74
CA ASN A 155 -13.47 20.61 -14.93
C ASN A 155 -12.69 21.27 -16.08
N LYS A 156 -13.37 22.04 -16.94
CA LYS A 156 -12.80 22.70 -18.13
C LYS A 156 -11.54 23.54 -17.90
N ARG A 157 -11.29 24.01 -16.66
CA ARG A 157 -10.06 24.72 -16.29
C ARG A 157 -8.78 23.87 -16.46
N TYR A 158 -8.93 22.56 -16.64
CA TYR A 158 -7.84 21.61 -16.83
C TYR A 158 -7.65 21.18 -18.29
N ASN A 159 -8.36 21.79 -19.25
CA ASN A 159 -8.14 21.52 -20.68
C ASN A 159 -6.71 21.91 -21.10
N GLY A 160 -6.12 21.14 -22.02
CA GLY A 160 -4.75 21.31 -22.48
C GLY A 160 -3.70 21.00 -21.41
N MET A 161 -4.08 20.30 -20.33
CA MET A 161 -3.17 19.87 -19.28
C MET A 161 -3.10 18.35 -19.27
N GLN A 162 -1.90 17.79 -19.14
CA GLN A 162 -1.68 16.35 -18.93
C GLN A 162 -2.08 15.93 -17.51
N LYS A 163 -3.33 16.19 -17.12
CA LYS A 163 -3.92 15.90 -15.81
C LYS A 163 -4.91 14.76 -15.91
N PHE A 164 -4.87 13.86 -14.95
CA PHE A 164 -5.69 12.66 -14.90
C PHE A 164 -6.28 12.52 -13.50
N ASP A 165 -7.54 12.10 -13.40
CA ASP A 165 -8.18 11.81 -12.11
C ASP A 165 -8.72 10.39 -12.10
N ILE A 166 -8.17 9.53 -11.25
CA ILE A 166 -8.58 8.12 -11.17
C ILE A 166 -9.82 8.00 -10.29
N CYS A 167 -10.85 7.32 -10.81
CA CYS A 167 -12.07 7.07 -10.05
C CYS A 167 -11.83 5.96 -9.02
N MET A 168 -11.86 6.32 -7.74
CA MET A 168 -11.78 5.39 -6.61
C MET A 168 -13.16 4.99 -6.07
N ARG A 169 -14.24 5.30 -6.81
CA ARG A 169 -15.63 5.00 -6.41
C ARG A 169 -15.92 5.50 -4.99
N MET A 170 -16.33 4.61 -4.08
CA MET A 170 -16.65 4.95 -2.68
C MET A 170 -15.42 5.02 -1.76
N ASP A 171 -14.20 4.74 -2.25
CA ASP A 171 -12.99 4.74 -1.42
C ASP A 171 -12.43 6.16 -1.21
N LEU A 172 -13.08 6.91 -0.33
CA LEU A 172 -12.65 8.24 0.10
C LEU A 172 -11.25 8.23 0.75
N LYS A 173 -10.90 7.17 1.47
CA LYS A 173 -9.60 7.08 2.16
C LYS A 173 -8.49 6.85 1.15
N GLY A 174 -8.68 5.92 0.22
CA GLY A 174 -7.76 5.66 -0.88
C GLY A 174 -7.54 6.89 -1.76
N ALA A 175 -8.60 7.60 -2.14
CA ALA A 175 -8.48 8.84 -2.90
C ALA A 175 -7.62 9.90 -2.18
N LYS A 176 -7.84 10.10 -0.88
CA LYS A 176 -7.03 11.03 -0.07
C LYS A 176 -5.57 10.59 0.05
N LEU A 177 -5.32 9.30 0.29
CA LEU A 177 -3.98 8.75 0.44
C LEU A 177 -3.21 8.71 -0.89
N PHE A 178 -3.91 8.60 -2.02
CA PHE A 178 -3.28 8.57 -3.34
C PHE A 178 -2.53 9.87 -3.65
N GLY A 179 -3.11 11.00 -3.24
CA GLY A 179 -2.52 12.34 -3.41
C GLY A 179 -2.41 12.77 -4.87
N ARG A 180 -1.54 13.74 -5.16
CA ARG A 180 -1.16 14.12 -6.52
C ARG A 180 0.28 13.68 -6.77
N LYS A 181 0.54 13.09 -7.93
CA LYS A 181 1.88 12.62 -8.30
C LYS A 181 2.02 12.49 -9.80
N ASP A 182 3.24 12.66 -10.28
CA ASP A 182 3.57 12.46 -11.67
C ASP A 182 3.86 10.97 -11.91
N ILE A 183 3.14 10.37 -12.86
CA ILE A 183 3.25 8.94 -13.17
C ILE A 183 3.46 8.78 -14.67
N LYS A 184 4.31 7.81 -15.01
CA LYS A 184 4.51 7.40 -16.40
C LYS A 184 3.31 6.62 -16.91
N TYR A 185 2.88 6.91 -18.13
CA TYR A 185 1.80 6.18 -18.79
C TYR A 185 2.09 6.03 -20.29
N LEU A 186 1.33 5.17 -20.95
CA LEU A 186 1.28 5.06 -22.41
C LEU A 186 -0.18 4.91 -22.85
N ILE A 187 -0.46 5.32 -24.08
CA ILE A 187 -1.76 5.14 -24.71
C ILE A 187 -1.72 3.83 -25.51
N LYS A 188 -2.74 2.99 -25.37
CA LYS A 188 -2.89 1.73 -26.12
C LYS A 188 -3.68 1.91 -27.41
#